data_AF-A0A0F8ZVL7-F1
#
_entry.id   AF-A0A0F8ZVL7-F1
#
_cell.length_a   1.000
_cell.length_b   1.000
_cell.length_c   1.000
_cell.angle_alpha   90.00
_cell.angle_beta   90.00
_cell.angle_gamma   90.00
#
_symmetry.space_group_name_H-M   'P 1'
#
loop_
_entity.id
_entity.type
_entity.pdbx_description
1 polymer ?
#
loop_
_entity_poly.entity_id
_entity_poly.type
_entity_poly.pdbx_seq_one_letter_code
_entity_poly.pdbx_strand_id
1 'polypeptide(L)'
;MKIKTLFLALFLSLAPSIVQAEMKHRVWYMPDGTVRITIPADSACSKNESQASCEKRIFEETGNEIPELKAVLSSGDYEDIDPVLKPDRADREYWRGSKATGIRIDAAAKNAGNQERLKRQADKQSAKDKLKTLGLTDSEIESLLER
;
A
#
# COMPACT_ATOMS: atom_id res chain seq x y z
N MET A 1 26.67 31.63 -60.09
CA MET A 1 26.29 31.60 -58.66
C MET A 1 24.91 30.98 -58.52
N LYS A 2 24.78 29.88 -57.78
CA LYS A 2 23.48 29.28 -57.40
C LYS A 2 23.52 29.04 -55.89
N ILE A 3 22.78 29.82 -55.13
CA ILE A 3 22.64 29.65 -53.68
C ILE A 3 21.56 28.60 -53.47
N LYS A 4 21.97 27.40 -53.03
CA LYS A 4 21.05 26.35 -52.58
C LYS A 4 20.83 26.55 -51.09
N THR A 5 19.68 27.09 -50.72
CA THR A 5 19.25 27.21 -49.32
C THR A 5 18.86 25.81 -48.82
N LEU A 6 19.65 25.28 -47.89
CA LEU A 6 19.40 24.02 -47.21
C LEU A 6 18.38 24.28 -46.09
N PHE A 7 17.12 23.86 -46.27
CA PHE A 7 16.13 23.87 -45.20
C PHE A 7 16.42 22.71 -44.25
N LEU A 8 17.01 23.01 -43.10
CA LEU A 8 17.22 22.07 -42.01
C LEU A 8 15.94 22.02 -41.17
N ALA A 9 15.07 21.05 -41.42
CA ALA A 9 13.92 20.78 -40.57
C ALA A 9 14.39 20.15 -39.26
N LEU A 10 14.45 20.95 -38.20
CA LEU A 10 14.75 20.50 -36.84
C LEU A 10 13.51 19.77 -36.30
N PHE A 11 13.43 18.46 -36.49
CA PHE A 11 12.45 17.63 -35.79
C PHE A 11 12.82 17.61 -34.29
N LEU A 12 12.12 18.42 -33.50
CA LEU A 12 12.11 18.30 -32.04
C LEU A 12 11.46 16.96 -31.71
N SER A 13 12.27 15.93 -31.51
CA SER A 13 11.83 14.65 -30.97
C SER A 13 11.45 14.85 -29.50
N LEU A 14 10.16 15.04 -29.23
CA LEU A 14 9.60 14.79 -27.92
C LEU A 14 9.80 13.29 -27.65
N ALA A 15 10.86 12.95 -26.92
CA ALA A 15 11.00 11.62 -26.35
C ALA A 15 9.86 11.46 -25.33
N PRO A 16 8.93 10.51 -25.51
CA PRO A 16 7.98 10.20 -24.44
C PRO A 16 8.81 9.67 -23.27
N SER A 17 8.78 10.38 -22.14
CA SER A 17 9.26 9.85 -20.88
C SER A 17 8.40 8.64 -20.55
N ILE A 18 8.90 7.44 -20.87
CA ILE A 18 8.30 6.19 -20.42
C ILE A 18 8.52 6.17 -18.92
N VAL A 19 7.50 6.58 -18.16
CA VAL A 19 7.45 6.36 -16.71
C VAL A 19 7.39 4.85 -16.55
N GLN A 20 8.52 4.23 -16.24
CA GLN A 20 8.59 2.82 -15.93
C GLN A 20 7.80 2.62 -14.63
N ALA A 21 6.71 1.86 -14.69
CA ALA A 21 5.92 1.56 -13.51
C ALA A 21 6.81 0.79 -12.51
N GLU A 22 6.85 1.23 -11.25
CA GLU A 22 7.59 0.52 -10.21
C GLU A 22 7.01 -0.88 -10.01
N MET A 23 7.87 -1.86 -9.71
CA MET A 23 7.42 -3.23 -9.48
C MET A 23 6.72 -3.38 -8.14
N LYS A 24 5.73 -4.27 -8.11
CA LYS A 24 5.04 -4.60 -6.84
C LYS A 24 6.01 -5.20 -5.83
N HIS A 25 5.65 -5.06 -4.55
CA HIS A 25 6.26 -5.82 -3.46
C HIS A 25 5.31 -6.92 -3.01
N ARG A 26 5.83 -8.06 -2.54
CA ARG A 26 5.00 -9.11 -1.90
C ARG A 26 5.22 -9.11 -0.39
N VAL A 27 4.14 -9.00 0.36
CA VAL A 27 4.11 -9.12 1.81
C VAL A 27 3.66 -10.53 2.18
N TRP A 28 4.43 -11.21 3.03
CA TRP A 28 4.16 -12.55 3.52
C TRP A 28 3.76 -12.48 5.00
N TYR A 29 2.62 -13.06 5.35
CA TYR A 29 2.13 -13.10 6.73
C TYR A 29 2.46 -14.45 7.35
N MET A 30 3.43 -14.47 8.25
CA MET A 30 3.93 -15.71 8.84
C MET A 30 3.01 -16.18 9.99
N PRO A 31 2.92 -17.50 10.25
CA PRO A 31 2.11 -18.03 11.35
C PRO A 31 2.54 -17.57 12.75
N ASP A 32 3.80 -17.20 12.93
CA ASP A 32 4.36 -16.66 14.17
C ASP A 32 4.02 -15.16 14.38
N GLY A 33 3.25 -14.57 13.47
CA GLY A 33 2.86 -13.16 13.49
C GLY A 33 3.89 -12.21 12.88
N THR A 34 5.03 -12.71 12.41
CA THR A 34 6.03 -11.88 11.71
C THR A 34 5.59 -11.54 10.29
N VAL A 35 6.12 -10.44 9.76
CA VAL A 35 5.88 -9.99 8.39
C VAL A 35 7.20 -10.01 7.63
N ARG A 36 7.20 -10.63 6.45
CA ARG A 36 8.34 -10.61 5.52
C ARG A 36 7.95 -9.90 4.23
N ILE A 37 8.90 -9.25 3.57
CA ILE A 37 8.64 -8.50 2.34
C ILE A 37 9.65 -8.91 1.28
N THR A 38 9.16 -9.30 0.10
CA THR A 38 9.97 -9.50 -1.10
C THR A 38 9.86 -8.26 -1.98
N ILE A 39 11.00 -7.64 -2.23
CA ILE A 39 11.16 -6.49 -3.12
C ILE A 39 11.97 -6.98 -4.32
N PRO A 40 11.37 -7.11 -5.51
CA PRO A 40 12.12 -7.48 -6.69
C PRO A 40 13.05 -6.33 -7.10
N ALA A 41 14.27 -6.64 -7.52
CA ALA A 41 15.25 -5.64 -7.94
C ALA A 41 14.94 -5.10 -9.34
N ASP A 42 15.17 -3.81 -9.61
CA ASP A 42 14.85 -3.16 -10.90
C ASP A 42 15.47 -3.87 -12.13
N SER A 43 16.58 -4.58 -11.93
CA SER A 43 17.28 -5.36 -12.96
C SER A 43 16.92 -6.85 -13.01
N ALA A 44 15.97 -7.30 -12.19
CA ALA A 44 15.59 -8.72 -12.08
C ALA A 44 14.76 -9.23 -13.26
N CYS A 45 14.18 -8.32 -14.05
CA CYS A 45 13.40 -8.67 -15.23
C CYS A 45 14.30 -8.87 -16.44
N SER A 46 14.03 -9.94 -17.20
CA SER A 46 14.71 -10.16 -18.48
C SER A 46 14.27 -9.11 -19.51
N LYS A 47 15.15 -8.74 -20.45
CA LYS A 47 14.90 -7.66 -21.43
C LYS A 47 13.60 -7.80 -22.25
N ASN A 48 13.11 -9.03 -22.44
CA ASN A 48 11.91 -9.33 -23.22
C ASN A 48 10.75 -9.86 -22.35
N GLU A 49 10.90 -9.80 -21.02
CA GLU A 49 9.89 -10.24 -20.07
C GLU A 49 8.96 -9.09 -19.73
N SER A 50 7.65 -9.32 -19.71
CA SER A 50 6.71 -8.32 -19.20
C SER A 50 6.89 -8.18 -17.69
N GLN A 51 6.71 -6.97 -17.17
CA GLN A 51 6.82 -6.71 -15.73
C GLN A 51 5.95 -7.66 -14.89
N ALA A 52 4.71 -7.90 -15.31
CA ALA A 52 3.81 -8.83 -14.61
C ALA A 52 4.32 -10.29 -14.61
N SER A 53 4.95 -10.74 -15.69
CA SER A 53 5.57 -12.07 -15.74
C SER A 53 6.80 -12.16 -14.83
N CYS A 54 7.62 -11.11 -14.84
CA CYS A 54 8.81 -10.98 -13.99
C CYS A 54 8.45 -11.00 -12.51
N GLU A 55 7.49 -10.17 -12.08
CA GLU A 55 6.97 -10.13 -10.71
C GLU A 55 6.48 -11.52 -10.27
N LYS A 56 5.64 -12.16 -11.10
CA LYS A 56 5.11 -13.49 -10.83
C LYS A 56 6.23 -14.51 -10.61
N ARG A 57 7.20 -14.57 -11.53
CA ARG A 57 8.34 -15.49 -11.46
C ARG A 57 9.14 -15.28 -10.19
N ILE A 58 9.54 -14.05 -9.89
CA ILE A 58 10.37 -13.74 -8.72
C ILE A 58 9.65 -14.14 -7.43
N PHE A 59 8.37 -13.83 -7.30
CA PHE A 59 7.62 -14.18 -6.10
C PHE A 59 7.38 -15.68 -5.95
N GLU A 60 7.13 -16.40 -7.04
CA GLU A 60 6.98 -17.85 -7.04
C GLU A 60 8.32 -18.54 -6.71
N GLU A 61 9.43 -18.11 -7.33
CA GLU A 61 10.78 -18.61 -7.03
C GLU A 61 11.13 -18.37 -5.56
N THR A 62 10.95 -17.14 -5.07
CA THR A 62 11.21 -16.79 -3.66
C THR A 62 10.39 -17.64 -2.68
N GLY A 63 9.10 -17.83 -2.96
CA GLY A 63 8.23 -18.64 -2.12
C GLY A 63 8.58 -20.13 -2.15
N ASN A 64 9.15 -20.65 -3.24
CA ASN A 64 9.55 -22.04 -3.36
C ASN A 64 10.94 -22.33 -2.77
N GLU A 65 11.88 -21.38 -2.85
CA GLU A 65 13.25 -21.51 -2.38
C GLU A 65 13.38 -21.33 -0.86
N ILE A 66 12.55 -20.47 -0.26
CA ILE A 66 12.56 -20.20 1.18
C ILE A 66 11.53 -21.12 1.86
N PRO A 67 11.95 -22.15 2.65
CA PRO A 67 11.05 -23.16 3.20
C PRO A 67 9.90 -22.58 4.02
N GLU A 68 10.15 -21.51 4.77
CA GLU A 68 9.16 -20.85 5.62
C GLU A 68 8.10 -20.11 4.79
N LEU A 69 8.44 -19.65 3.58
CA LEU A 69 7.51 -18.98 2.68
C LEU A 69 6.71 -19.97 1.83
N LYS A 70 7.20 -21.19 1.64
CA LYS A 70 6.52 -22.22 0.82
C LYS A 70 5.14 -22.59 1.35
N ALA A 71 5.02 -22.69 2.67
CA ALA A 71 3.74 -22.92 3.33
C ALA A 71 2.78 -21.74 3.09
N VAL A 72 3.28 -20.51 3.19
CA VAL A 72 2.52 -19.26 2.98
C VAL A 72 2.11 -19.09 1.51
N LEU A 73 2.98 -19.45 0.57
CA LEU A 73 2.68 -19.45 -0.86
C LEU A 73 1.52 -20.41 -1.16
N SER A 74 1.50 -21.58 -0.52
CA SER A 74 0.47 -22.60 -0.72
C SER A 74 -0.87 -22.23 -0.05
N SER A 75 -0.84 -21.62 1.14
CA SER A 75 -2.05 -21.14 1.82
C SER A 75 -2.62 -19.87 1.16
N GLY A 76 -1.76 -19.13 0.45
CA GLY A 76 -2.11 -17.85 -0.12
C GLY A 76 -2.09 -16.72 0.91
N ASP A 77 -1.46 -16.88 2.07
CA ASP A 77 -1.37 -15.85 3.11
C ASP A 77 -0.30 -14.79 2.80
N TYR A 78 -0.38 -14.23 1.59
CA TYR A 78 0.47 -13.16 1.10
C TYR A 78 -0.33 -12.17 0.27
N GLU A 79 0.21 -10.95 0.12
CA GLU A 79 -0.43 -9.87 -0.60
C GLU A 79 0.59 -9.09 -1.45
N ASP A 80 0.24 -8.81 -2.71
CA ASP A 80 1.06 -8.01 -3.62
C ASP A 80 0.60 -6.55 -3.52
N ILE A 81 1.53 -5.66 -3.18
CA ILE A 81 1.25 -4.25 -2.89
C ILE A 81 2.02 -3.34 -3.85
N ASP A 82 1.45 -2.18 -4.13
CA ASP A 82 2.15 -1.12 -4.82
C ASP A 82 3.20 -0.48 -3.86
N PRO A 83 4.47 -0.36 -4.28
CA PRO A 83 5.56 0.18 -3.46
C PRO A 83 5.29 1.58 -2.88
N VAL A 84 4.49 2.39 -3.56
CA VAL A 84 4.18 3.77 -3.15
C VAL A 84 3.37 3.82 -1.85
N LEU A 85 2.69 2.73 -1.49
CA LEU A 85 1.59 2.79 -0.52
C LEU A 85 1.98 2.55 0.94
N LYS A 86 3.25 2.22 1.23
CA LYS A 86 3.78 1.93 2.59
C LYS A 86 2.74 1.32 3.53
N PRO A 87 2.16 0.16 3.20
CA PRO A 87 0.92 -0.29 3.82
C PRO A 87 1.14 -0.79 5.26
N ASP A 88 0.23 -0.40 6.15
CA ASP A 88 0.16 -0.86 7.55
C ASP A 88 -0.95 -1.93 7.68
N ARG A 89 -0.68 -3.02 8.42
CA ARG A 89 -1.66 -4.06 8.73
C ARG A 89 -2.91 -3.49 9.41
N ALA A 90 -2.78 -2.43 10.21
CA ALA A 90 -3.90 -1.76 10.85
C ALA A 90 -4.90 -1.17 9.84
N ASP A 91 -4.44 -0.84 8.62
CA ASP A 91 -5.26 -0.24 7.58
C ASP A 91 -5.93 -1.25 6.65
N ARG A 92 -5.85 -2.56 6.94
CA ARG A 92 -6.30 -3.63 6.04
C ARG A 92 -7.76 -3.47 5.58
N GLU A 93 -8.63 -2.92 6.43
CA GLU A 93 -10.03 -2.63 6.09
C GLU A 93 -10.19 -1.61 4.95
N TYR A 94 -9.20 -0.76 4.73
CA TYR A 94 -9.16 0.25 3.67
C TYR A 94 -8.48 -0.26 2.38
N TRP A 95 -7.99 -1.50 2.38
CA TRP A 95 -7.31 -2.05 1.21
C TRP A 95 -8.32 -2.45 0.13
N ARG A 96 -7.97 -2.21 -1.13
CA ARG A 96 -8.79 -2.45 -2.33
C ARG A 96 -7.94 -3.08 -3.42
N GLY A 97 -8.53 -3.95 -4.22
CA GLY A 97 -7.86 -4.64 -5.32
C GLY A 97 -7.85 -6.14 -5.12
N SER A 98 -6.94 -6.82 -5.81
CA SER A 98 -6.79 -8.27 -5.75
C SER A 98 -5.31 -8.64 -5.73
N LYS A 99 -4.99 -9.86 -5.27
CA LYS A 99 -3.62 -10.40 -5.31
C LYS A 99 -3.00 -10.29 -6.71
N ALA A 100 -3.75 -10.57 -7.77
CA ALA A 100 -3.26 -10.52 -9.14
C ALA A 100 -2.95 -9.09 -9.63
N THR A 101 -3.79 -8.13 -9.25
CA THR A 101 -3.70 -6.75 -9.75
C THR A 101 -2.87 -5.84 -8.87
N GLY A 102 -2.52 -6.30 -7.67
CA GLY A 102 -1.97 -5.46 -6.61
C GLY A 102 -3.10 -4.90 -5.72
N ILE A 103 -2.76 -4.74 -4.45
CA ILE A 103 -3.59 -4.15 -3.42
C ILE A 103 -3.17 -2.69 -3.23
N ARG A 104 -4.18 -1.80 -3.14
CA ARG A 104 -4.01 -0.37 -2.86
C ARG A 104 -4.82 0.09 -1.66
N ILE A 105 -4.40 1.16 -1.00
CA ILE A 105 -5.15 1.77 0.10
C ILE A 105 -6.14 2.78 -0.48
N ASP A 106 -7.41 2.64 -0.15
CA ASP A 106 -8.45 3.63 -0.41
C ASP A 106 -8.31 4.80 0.56
N ALA A 107 -7.59 5.83 0.13
CA ALA A 107 -7.34 7.02 0.93
C ALA A 107 -8.64 7.75 1.33
N ALA A 108 -9.69 7.69 0.49
CA ALA A 108 -10.97 8.32 0.81
C ALA A 108 -11.67 7.57 1.95
N ALA A 109 -11.71 6.23 1.87
CA ALA A 109 -12.26 5.40 2.94
C ALA A 109 -11.46 5.54 4.25
N LYS A 110 -10.13 5.54 4.18
CA LYS A 110 -9.26 5.72 5.34
C LYS A 110 -9.46 7.09 6.00
N ASN A 111 -9.58 8.15 5.21
CA ASN A 111 -9.83 9.49 5.73
C ASN A 111 -11.21 9.60 6.37
N ALA A 112 -12.25 9.01 5.76
CA ALA A 112 -13.58 8.97 6.34
C ALA A 112 -13.61 8.22 7.70
N GLY A 113 -12.94 7.07 7.78
CA GLY A 113 -12.79 6.32 9.03
C GLY A 113 -12.06 7.11 10.12
N ASN A 114 -10.99 7.81 9.74
CA ASN A 114 -10.27 8.71 10.65
C ASN A 114 -11.13 9.88 11.14
N GLN A 115 -11.93 10.50 10.27
CA GLN A 115 -12.84 11.57 10.66
C GLN A 115 -13.91 11.08 11.63
N GLU A 116 -14.50 9.92 11.38
CA GLU A 116 -15.47 9.29 12.26
C GLU A 116 -14.87 8.98 13.64
N ARG A 117 -13.63 8.45 13.67
CA ARG A 117 -12.88 8.20 14.91
C ARG A 117 -12.64 9.49 15.70
N LEU A 118 -12.18 10.55 15.03
CA LEU A 118 -11.94 11.85 15.66
C LEU A 118 -13.22 12.47 16.20
N LYS A 119 -14.33 12.36 15.46
CA LYS A 119 -15.64 12.84 15.91
C LYS A 119 -16.10 12.12 17.18
N ARG A 120 -16.01 10.79 17.22
CA ARG A 120 -16.34 10.02 18.43
C ARG A 120 -15.48 10.38 19.63
N GLN A 121 -14.19 10.66 19.42
CA GLN A 121 -13.30 11.13 20.49
C GLN A 121 -13.70 12.51 21.00
N ALA A 122 -14.04 13.44 20.10
CA ALA A 122 -14.53 14.77 20.46
C ALA A 122 -15.87 14.68 21.22
N ASP A 123 -16.79 13.84 20.76
CA ASP A 123 -18.09 13.62 21.42
C ASP A 123 -17.90 13.02 22.82
N LYS A 124 -17.01 12.02 22.96
CA LYS A 124 -16.65 11.42 24.26
C LYS A 124 -16.05 12.45 25.21
N GLN A 125 -15.14 13.30 24.72
CA GLN A 125 -14.53 14.35 25.54
C GLN A 125 -15.55 15.42 25.95
N SER A 126 -16.42 15.85 25.02
CA SER A 126 -17.47 16.80 25.32
C SER A 126 -18.46 16.26 26.36
N ALA A 127 -18.80 14.97 26.29
CA ALA A 127 -19.62 14.31 27.30
C ALA A 127 -18.91 14.29 28.67
N LYS A 128 -17.62 13.96 28.70
CA LYS A 128 -16.80 13.99 29.92
C LYS A 128 -16.78 15.39 30.55
N ASP A 129 -16.58 16.43 29.76
CA ASP A 129 -16.53 17.81 30.25
C ASP A 129 -17.90 18.26 30.80
N LYS A 130 -19.01 17.90 30.14
CA LYS A 130 -20.35 18.18 30.66
C LYS A 130 -20.60 17.50 32.00
N LEU A 131 -20.21 16.23 32.16
CA LEU A 131 -20.37 15.52 33.42
C LEU A 131 -19.50 16.14 34.53
N LYS A 132 -18.28 16.60 34.21
CA LYS A 132 -17.45 17.36 35.16
C LYS A 132 -18.11 18.67 35.61
N THR A 133 -18.75 19.41 34.69
CA THR A 133 -19.48 20.64 35.06
C THR A 133 -20.67 20.39 35.98
N LEU A 134 -21.22 19.16 35.97
CA LEU A 134 -22.27 18.72 36.90
C LEU A 134 -21.71 18.24 38.25
N GLY A 135 -20.39 18.32 38.45
CA GLY A 135 -19.73 18.01 39.72
C GLY A 135 -19.25 16.57 39.87
N LEU A 136 -19.30 15.75 38.81
CA LEU A 136 -18.79 14.38 38.87
C LEU A 136 -17.25 14.34 38.79
N THR A 137 -16.66 13.44 39.55
CA THR A 137 -15.22 13.15 39.52
C THR A 137 -14.84 12.28 38.31
N ASP A 138 -13.56 12.29 37.93
CA ASP A 138 -13.06 11.45 36.81
C ASP A 138 -13.39 9.96 36.99
N SER A 139 -13.33 9.44 38.22
CA SER A 139 -13.64 8.04 38.54
C SER A 139 -15.10 7.67 38.34
N GLU A 140 -16.03 8.58 38.67
CA GLU A 140 -17.47 8.36 38.49
C GLU A 140 -17.83 8.40 37.00
N ILE A 141 -17.20 9.30 36.24
CA ILE A 141 -17.41 9.45 34.79
C ILE A 141 -16.89 8.22 34.03
N GLU A 142 -15.71 7.70 34.38
CA GLU A 142 -15.18 6.49 33.74
C GLU A 142 -16.11 5.29 33.97
N SER A 143 -16.65 5.12 35.19
CA SER A 143 -17.61 4.04 35.48
C SER A 143 -18.92 4.11 34.66
N LEU A 144 -19.31 5.32 34.23
CA LEU A 144 -20.51 5.58 33.44
C LEU A 144 -20.28 5.43 31.93
N LEU A 145 -19.04 5.63 31.46
CA LEU A 145 -18.67 5.56 30.05
C LEU A 145 -18.10 4.21 29.62
N GLU A 146 -17.78 3.32 30.56
CA GLU A 146 -17.27 1.95 30.31
C GLU A 146 -18.37 0.86 30.37
N ARG A 147 -19.63 1.23 30.55
CA ARG A 147 -20.80 0.34 30.41
C ARG A 147 -21.39 0.41 29.00
#